data_AF-A0A7W8PKB0-F1
#
_entry.id   AF-A0A7W8PKB0-F1
#
_cell.length_a   1.000
_cell.length_b   1.000
_cell.length_c   1.000
_cell.angle_alpha   90.00
_cell.angle_beta   90.00
_cell.angle_gamma   90.00
#
_symmetry.space_group_name_H-M   'P 1'
#
loop_
_entity.id
_entity.type
_entity.pdbx_description
1 polymer ?
#
loop_
_entity_poly.entity_id
_entity_poly.type
_entity_poly.pdbx_seq_one_letter_code
_entity_poly.pdbx_strand_id
1 'polypeptide(L)'
;MSEDTFAFRLKVLLEHKKLSLQQVADAVGISRPAVHKWTRGGEIDYSNLRRLAAFLDVNWVWLRYGDEAVKDLGIAGNTELPMTDLRRRYTAEIMSNEARMKQAQESAGIVTWEWNLVTDELIYSSNCAKLYGREIHSNAEFWEILHPEDAIWLNEGSLKELVASTAPRVWDFRIILPDGQIRWIESRVAMLLDDAGRPVRVVGTTIDVSARKQAERALESRLQLLNDAARIAGFGAWRWLRAQDELIVSDEWCRLFGVDPAGAPRHFVELSQHIHSDDRAAREASVNDALTHRADYRVLYRALLPDDTWRLVVEQGYARVAPHGEDVWLTALCRAAQPADMTAAATTGAQPVAEEAAATGSAPFGIGAG
;
A
#
# COMPACT_ATOMS: atom_id res chain seq x y z
N MET A 1 18.84 23.36 34.82
CA MET A 1 19.12 23.64 36.25
C MET A 1 17.79 23.52 36.97
N SER A 2 17.71 22.71 38.03
CA SER A 2 16.44 22.21 38.61
C SER A 2 15.45 23.35 38.90
N GLU A 3 14.34 23.38 38.16
CA GLU A 3 13.31 24.43 38.22
C GLU A 3 12.31 24.21 39.37
N ASP A 4 12.40 23.09 40.10
CA ASP A 4 11.45 22.72 41.16
C ASP A 4 12.01 23.02 42.57
N THR A 5 12.31 24.29 42.84
CA THR A 5 12.76 24.74 44.18
C THR A 5 11.60 25.31 45.00
N PHE A 6 11.72 25.28 46.34
CA PHE A 6 10.74 25.89 47.26
C PHE A 6 10.44 27.35 46.90
N ALA A 7 11.46 28.14 46.59
CA ALA A 7 11.32 29.55 46.23
C ALA A 7 10.53 29.74 44.93
N PHE A 8 10.72 28.87 43.95
CA PHE A 8 9.96 28.87 42.70
C PHE A 8 8.49 28.52 42.96
N ARG A 9 8.22 27.41 43.66
CA ARG A 9 6.85 27.02 44.02
C ARG A 9 6.11 28.10 44.81
N LEU A 10 6.80 28.75 45.76
CA LEU A 10 6.21 29.85 46.52
C LEU A 10 5.84 31.03 45.62
N LYS A 11 6.71 31.48 44.69
CA LYS A 11 6.38 32.58 43.77
C LYS A 11 5.14 32.29 42.94
N VAL A 12 5.07 31.09 42.35
CA VAL A 12 3.95 30.67 41.50
C VAL A 12 2.63 30.72 42.29
N LEU A 13 2.63 30.25 43.54
CA LEU A 13 1.43 30.29 44.40
C LEU A 13 0.99 31.71 44.75
N LEU A 14 1.93 32.62 45.02
CA LEU A 14 1.62 34.01 45.35
C LEU A 14 1.03 34.76 44.15
N GLU A 15 1.62 34.57 42.97
CA GLU A 15 1.09 35.15 41.73
C GLU A 15 -0.32 34.62 41.44
N HIS A 16 -0.52 33.31 41.58
CA HIS A 16 -1.82 32.68 41.31
C HIS A 16 -2.93 33.14 42.24
N LYS A 17 -2.68 33.10 43.55
CA LYS A 17 -3.67 33.52 44.55
C LYS A 17 -3.79 35.05 44.65
N LYS A 18 -3.07 35.80 43.78
CA LYS A 18 -2.99 37.27 43.78
C LYS A 18 -2.66 37.83 45.16
N LEU A 19 -1.77 37.14 45.88
CA LEU A 19 -1.36 37.48 47.24
C LEU A 19 -0.13 38.38 47.19
N SER A 20 -0.21 39.51 47.87
CA SER A 20 0.96 40.35 48.11
C SER A 20 1.87 39.72 49.18
N LEU A 21 3.16 40.04 49.12
CA LEU A 21 4.11 39.65 50.17
C LEU A 21 3.71 40.15 51.57
N GLN A 22 2.95 41.26 51.64
CA GLN A 22 2.44 41.79 52.90
C GLN A 22 1.31 40.91 53.47
N GLN A 23 0.35 40.49 52.65
CA GLN A 23 -0.73 39.59 53.07
C GLN A 23 -0.20 38.24 53.60
N VAL A 24 0.85 37.72 52.97
CA VAL A 24 1.53 36.49 53.44
C VAL A 24 2.27 36.74 54.76
N ALA A 25 2.92 37.90 54.89
CA ALA A 25 3.63 38.27 56.10
C ALA A 25 2.66 38.40 57.29
N ASP A 26 1.51 39.03 57.07
CA ASP A 26 0.46 39.20 58.06
C ASP A 26 -0.17 37.86 58.46
N ALA A 27 -0.44 36.97 57.48
CA ALA A 27 -1.04 35.66 57.72
C ALA A 27 -0.12 34.68 58.46
N VAL A 28 1.19 34.72 58.17
CA VAL A 28 2.19 33.85 58.81
C VAL A 28 2.72 34.48 60.11
N GLY A 29 2.48 35.77 60.35
CA GLY A 29 2.94 36.50 61.54
C GLY A 29 4.44 36.80 61.52
N ILE A 30 4.98 37.17 60.36
CA ILE A 30 6.40 37.49 60.15
C ILE A 30 6.57 38.80 59.37
N SER A 31 7.82 39.24 59.15
CA SER A 31 8.08 40.47 58.40
C SER A 31 8.05 40.24 56.88
N ARG A 32 7.53 41.23 56.13
CA ARG A 32 7.54 41.23 54.65
C ARG A 32 8.94 40.96 54.04
N PRO A 33 10.05 41.51 54.58
CA PRO A 33 11.40 41.17 54.10
C PRO A 33 11.74 39.68 54.24
N ALA A 34 11.26 39.00 55.29
CA ALA A 34 11.49 37.56 55.47
C ALA A 34 10.74 36.73 54.41
N VAL A 35 9.48 37.07 54.10
CA VAL A 35 8.73 36.45 52.99
C VAL A 35 9.45 36.69 51.66
N HIS A 36 9.93 37.91 51.42
CA HIS A 36 10.69 38.24 50.22
C HIS A 36 11.99 37.42 50.11
N LYS A 37 12.68 37.17 51.23
CA LYS A 37 13.86 36.30 51.27
C LYS A 37 13.53 34.87 50.84
N TRP A 38 12.40 34.31 51.28
CA TRP A 38 11.93 32.98 50.87
C TRP A 38 11.70 32.88 49.36
N THR A 39 11.10 33.91 48.74
CA THR A 39 10.95 33.94 47.28
C THR A 39 12.28 34.04 46.53
N ARG A 40 13.41 34.34 47.20
CA ARG A 40 14.74 34.41 46.56
C ARG A 40 15.66 33.24 46.93
N GLY A 41 15.10 32.14 47.41
CA GLY A 41 15.88 30.95 47.79
C GLY A 41 16.38 30.98 49.23
N GLY A 42 15.88 31.89 50.06
CA GLY A 42 16.16 31.89 51.49
C GLY A 42 15.51 30.72 52.21
N GLU A 43 16.17 30.23 53.26
CA GLU A 43 15.62 29.17 54.10
C GLU A 43 14.38 29.63 54.88
N ILE A 44 13.40 28.74 54.95
CA ILE A 44 12.23 28.83 55.83
C ILE A 44 12.36 27.75 56.91
N ASP A 45 12.08 28.11 58.17
CA ASP A 45 12.00 27.14 59.26
C ASP A 45 10.68 26.36 59.20
N TYR A 46 10.64 25.23 59.91
CA TYR A 46 9.50 24.32 59.88
C TYR A 46 8.20 24.94 60.41
N SER A 47 8.26 25.80 61.44
CA SER A 47 7.07 26.43 62.03
C SER A 47 6.42 27.40 61.06
N ASN A 48 7.23 28.23 60.40
CA ASN A 48 6.78 29.15 59.38
C ASN A 48 6.32 28.41 58.11
N LEU A 49 6.98 27.33 57.71
CA LEU A 49 6.56 26.49 56.58
C LEU A 49 5.18 25.88 56.80
N ARG A 50 4.89 25.37 58.01
CA ARG A 50 3.58 24.82 58.37
C ARG A 50 2.47 25.88 58.30
N ARG A 51 2.72 27.06 58.87
CA ARG A 51 1.77 28.20 58.83
C ARG A 51 1.53 28.68 57.40
N LEU A 52 2.59 28.79 56.61
CA LEU A 52 2.52 29.17 55.21
C LEU A 52 1.74 28.16 54.37
N ALA A 53 2.02 26.86 54.54
CA ALA A 53 1.32 25.80 53.83
C ALA A 53 -0.17 25.74 54.19
N ALA A 54 -0.51 25.92 55.49
CA ALA A 54 -1.89 26.01 55.94
C ALA A 54 -2.62 27.23 55.35
N PHE A 55 -1.97 28.40 55.33
CA PHE A 55 -2.53 29.62 54.74
C PHE A 55 -2.74 29.51 53.22
N LEU A 56 -1.79 28.88 52.53
CA LEU A 56 -1.86 28.65 51.09
C LEU A 56 -2.77 27.48 50.71
N ASP A 57 -3.27 26.72 51.68
CA ASP A 57 -4.08 25.52 51.49
C ASP A 57 -3.37 24.49 50.58
N VAL A 58 -2.14 24.16 50.94
CA VAL A 58 -1.30 23.18 50.22
C VAL A 58 -0.58 22.23 51.18
N ASN A 59 -0.15 21.08 50.68
CA ASN A 59 0.67 20.16 51.46
C ASN A 59 2.05 20.77 51.76
N TRP A 60 2.46 20.77 53.03
CA TRP A 60 3.74 21.38 53.46
C TRP A 60 4.98 20.62 52.97
N VAL A 61 4.88 19.28 52.82
CA VAL A 61 5.95 18.42 52.30
C VAL A 61 6.17 18.76 50.83
N TRP A 62 5.09 18.83 50.06
CA TRP A 62 5.11 19.27 48.67
C TRP A 62 5.72 20.67 48.54
N LEU A 63 5.24 21.64 49.33
CA LEU A 63 5.71 23.01 49.27
C LEU A 63 7.24 23.08 49.45
N ARG A 64 7.79 22.30 50.39
CA ARG A 64 9.23 22.28 50.69
C ARG A 64 10.07 21.43 49.74
N TYR A 65 9.59 20.25 49.34
CA TYR A 65 10.40 19.21 48.70
C TYR A 65 9.96 18.84 47.28
N GLY A 66 8.80 19.30 46.81
CA GLY A 66 8.31 19.05 45.45
C GLY A 66 7.56 17.73 45.29
N ASP A 67 7.23 17.40 44.04
CA ASP A 67 6.35 16.28 43.71
C ASP A 67 6.98 14.89 43.95
N GLU A 68 8.30 14.76 43.80
CA GLU A 68 9.01 13.48 44.03
C GLU A 68 8.91 13.02 45.49
N ALA A 69 9.13 13.92 46.44
CA ALA A 69 9.06 13.60 47.87
C ALA A 69 7.65 13.21 48.33
N VAL A 70 6.61 13.73 47.67
CA VAL A 70 5.21 13.42 47.98
C VAL A 70 4.83 12.03 47.47
N LYS A 71 5.35 11.63 46.30
CA LYS A 71 5.21 10.29 45.73
C LYS A 71 5.87 9.23 46.60
N ASP A 72 7.10 9.47 47.07
CA ASP A 72 7.84 8.53 47.91
C ASP A 72 7.19 8.29 49.28
N LEU A 73 6.43 9.28 49.77
CA LEU A 73 5.73 9.19 51.07
C LEU A 73 4.28 8.69 50.94
N GLY A 74 3.78 8.40 49.73
CA GLY A 74 2.41 7.92 49.51
C GLY A 74 1.32 8.92 49.90
N ILE A 75 1.65 10.22 49.99
CA ILE A 75 0.70 11.25 50.43
C ILE A 75 -0.05 11.78 49.20
N ALA A 76 -1.30 11.35 48.99
CA ALA A 76 -2.17 11.93 47.96
C ALA A 76 -2.59 13.36 48.34
N GLY A 77 -1.76 14.35 48.02
CA GLY A 77 -2.07 15.77 48.19
C GLY A 77 -2.79 16.32 46.96
N ASN A 78 -4.07 16.65 47.09
CA ASN A 78 -4.86 17.33 46.07
C ASN A 78 -4.30 18.76 45.88
N THR A 79 -3.59 19.05 44.78
CA THR A 79 -3.24 20.45 44.42
C THR A 79 -3.31 20.61 42.89
N GLU A 80 -4.37 21.25 42.40
CA GLU A 80 -4.41 21.75 41.03
C GLU A 80 -3.52 23.00 40.93
N LEU A 81 -2.31 22.82 40.41
CA LEU A 81 -1.39 23.92 40.10
C LEU A 81 -1.84 24.66 38.82
N PRO A 82 -1.67 25.98 38.74
CA PRO A 82 -1.95 26.75 37.53
C PRO A 82 -0.91 26.46 36.45
N MET A 83 -1.35 26.46 35.20
CA MET A 83 -0.54 26.19 34.00
C MET A 83 0.65 27.17 33.89
N THR A 84 1.86 26.73 34.21
CA THR A 84 3.11 27.50 33.97
C THR A 84 3.28 27.81 32.48
N ASP A 85 4.00 28.89 32.12
CA ASP A 85 4.21 29.27 30.70
C ASP A 85 4.90 28.17 29.88
N LEU A 86 5.72 27.34 30.52
CA LEU A 86 6.31 26.14 29.91
C LEU A 86 5.24 25.09 29.58
N ARG A 87 4.30 24.82 30.49
CA ARG A 87 3.17 23.92 30.27
C ARG A 87 2.24 24.46 29.20
N ARG A 88 2.00 25.77 29.14
CA ARG A 88 1.25 26.42 28.04
C ARG A 88 1.91 26.21 26.68
N ARG A 89 3.24 26.36 26.58
CA ARG A 89 3.97 26.10 25.34
C ARG A 89 3.88 24.64 24.91
N TYR A 90 4.13 23.70 25.82
CA TYR A 90 4.00 22.28 25.51
C TYR A 90 2.57 21.87 25.15
N THR A 91 1.57 22.38 25.86
CA THR A 91 0.16 22.12 25.52
C THR A 91 -0.19 22.71 24.16
N ALA A 92 0.25 23.93 23.84
CA ALA A 92 0.03 24.54 22.53
C ALA A 92 0.75 23.75 21.41
N GLU A 93 1.95 23.22 21.68
CA GLU A 93 2.69 22.39 20.73
C GLU A 93 2.01 21.03 20.51
N ILE A 94 1.57 20.37 21.58
CA ILE A 94 0.78 19.13 21.52
C ILE A 94 -0.50 19.37 20.72
N MET A 95 -1.26 20.41 21.03
CA MET A 95 -2.50 20.75 20.32
C MET A 95 -2.24 21.05 18.83
N SER A 96 -1.15 21.76 18.50
CA SER A 96 -0.78 22.07 17.12
C SER A 96 -0.37 20.81 16.35
N ASN A 97 0.41 19.92 16.97
CA ASN A 97 0.81 18.65 16.36
C ASN A 97 -0.39 17.71 16.20
N GLU A 98 -1.26 17.62 17.20
CA GLU A 98 -2.48 16.82 17.15
C GLU A 98 -3.42 17.31 16.05
N ALA A 99 -3.63 18.64 15.94
CA ALA A 99 -4.43 19.24 14.87
C ALA A 99 -3.85 18.93 13.49
N ARG A 100 -2.52 19.00 13.33
CA ARG A 100 -1.85 18.67 12.07
C ARG A 100 -1.97 17.19 11.72
N MET A 101 -1.82 16.30 12.71
CA MET A 101 -1.98 14.85 12.52
C MET A 101 -3.41 14.52 12.12
N LYS A 102 -4.40 15.09 12.80
CA LYS A 102 -5.82 14.92 12.48
C LYS A 102 -6.13 15.41 11.07
N GLN A 103 -5.64 16.58 10.67
CA GLN A 103 -5.84 17.11 9.32
C GLN A 103 -5.20 16.21 8.25
N ALA A 104 -4.01 15.66 8.52
CA ALA A 104 -3.33 14.74 7.61
C ALA A 104 -4.11 13.44 7.45
N GLN A 105 -4.62 12.86 8.54
CA GLN A 105 -5.48 11.68 8.52
C GLN A 105 -6.77 11.93 7.72
N GLU A 106 -7.45 13.05 7.97
CA GLU A 106 -8.68 13.41 7.27
C GLU A 106 -8.44 13.62 5.77
N SER A 107 -7.37 14.33 5.40
CA SER A 107 -7.03 14.59 4.00
C SER A 107 -6.62 13.32 3.25
N ALA A 108 -5.96 12.39 3.94
CA ALA A 108 -5.58 11.09 3.39
C ALA A 108 -6.73 10.07 3.40
N GLY A 109 -7.89 10.40 3.96
CA GLY A 109 -9.00 9.47 4.12
C GLY A 109 -8.69 8.30 5.06
N ILE A 110 -7.70 8.46 5.94
CA ILE A 110 -7.29 7.44 6.91
C ILE A 110 -8.16 7.57 8.14
N VAL A 111 -8.87 6.49 8.48
CA VAL A 111 -9.56 6.34 9.76
C VAL A 111 -8.65 5.57 10.69
N THR A 112 -8.42 6.08 11.90
CA THR A 112 -7.73 5.33 12.95
C THR A 112 -8.74 4.77 13.93
N TRP A 113 -8.46 3.60 14.46
CA TRP A 113 -9.30 3.00 15.47
C TRP A 113 -8.48 2.26 16.50
N GLU A 114 -9.08 2.12 17.66
CA GLU A 114 -8.48 1.44 18.80
C GLU A 114 -9.55 0.69 19.56
N TRP A 115 -9.25 -0.55 19.87
CA TRP A 115 -10.08 -1.42 20.68
C TRP A 115 -9.32 -1.85 21.93
N ASN A 116 -9.88 -1.55 23.09
CA ASN A 116 -9.39 -2.05 24.37
C ASN A 116 -9.96 -3.45 24.64
N LEU A 117 -9.08 -4.45 24.67
CA LEU A 117 -9.48 -5.86 24.84
C LEU A 117 -9.96 -6.18 26.26
N VAL A 118 -9.69 -5.30 27.24
CA VAL A 118 -10.07 -5.48 28.65
C VAL A 118 -11.42 -4.84 28.94
N THR A 119 -11.65 -3.61 28.46
CA THR A 119 -12.89 -2.85 28.72
C THR A 119 -13.92 -2.99 27.61
N ASP A 120 -13.54 -3.58 26.47
CA ASP A 120 -14.32 -3.62 25.22
C ASP A 120 -14.65 -2.23 24.65
N GLU A 121 -13.90 -1.20 25.06
CA GLU A 121 -14.06 0.16 24.55
C GLU A 121 -13.46 0.27 23.14
N LEU A 122 -14.25 0.78 22.19
CA LEU A 122 -13.87 0.99 20.79
C LEU A 122 -13.92 2.49 20.47
N ILE A 123 -12.79 3.02 20.00
CA ILE A 123 -12.63 4.44 19.69
C ILE A 123 -12.21 4.57 18.22
N TYR A 124 -12.93 5.38 17.46
CA TYR A 124 -12.57 5.76 16.10
C TYR A 124 -12.17 7.24 16.01
N SER A 125 -11.38 7.59 15.00
CA SER A 125 -11.16 8.99 14.61
C SER A 125 -12.45 9.63 14.08
N SER A 126 -12.56 10.95 14.18
CA SER A 126 -13.79 11.70 13.86
C SER A 126 -14.24 11.63 12.40
N ASN A 127 -13.43 11.08 11.49
CA ASN A 127 -13.77 10.87 10.09
C ASN A 127 -14.34 9.46 9.81
N CYS A 128 -14.60 8.64 10.83
CA CYS A 128 -15.09 7.27 10.65
C CYS A 128 -16.42 7.22 9.88
N ALA A 129 -17.35 8.14 10.16
CA ALA A 129 -18.63 8.22 9.46
C ALA A 129 -18.50 8.50 7.96
N LYS A 130 -17.43 9.19 7.51
CA LYS A 130 -17.20 9.41 6.07
C LYS A 130 -16.85 8.11 5.35
N LEU A 131 -16.10 7.22 6.02
CA LEU A 131 -15.65 5.94 5.46
C LEU A 131 -16.71 4.85 5.59
N TYR A 132 -17.34 4.71 6.76
CA TYR A 132 -18.34 3.66 7.02
C TYR A 132 -19.78 4.07 6.68
N GLY A 133 -20.03 5.35 6.38
CA GLY A 133 -21.37 5.88 6.12
C GLY A 133 -22.22 6.11 7.38
N ARG A 134 -21.71 5.75 8.56
CA ARG A 134 -22.28 5.98 9.89
C ARG A 134 -21.18 6.01 10.95
N GLU A 135 -21.45 6.64 12.08
CA GLU A 135 -20.61 6.50 13.26
C GLU A 135 -20.67 5.05 13.75
N ILE A 136 -19.56 4.57 14.30
CA ILE A 136 -19.43 3.24 14.92
C ILE A 136 -18.93 3.44 16.35
N HIS A 137 -19.68 2.94 17.32
CA HIS A 137 -19.41 3.12 18.74
C HIS A 137 -19.14 1.81 19.48
N SER A 138 -19.38 0.67 18.84
CA SER A 138 -19.17 -0.64 19.44
C SER A 138 -18.73 -1.67 18.40
N ASN A 139 -18.12 -2.76 18.87
CA ASN A 139 -17.79 -3.88 17.99
C ASN A 139 -19.04 -4.49 17.35
N ALA A 140 -20.17 -4.55 18.07
CA ALA A 140 -21.43 -5.07 17.51
C ALA A 140 -21.86 -4.29 16.26
N GLU A 141 -21.82 -2.95 16.30
CA GLU A 141 -22.12 -2.10 15.15
C GLU A 141 -21.13 -2.29 13.99
N PHE A 142 -19.85 -2.52 14.30
CA PHE A 142 -18.85 -2.84 13.28
C PHE A 142 -19.13 -4.18 12.59
N TRP A 143 -19.53 -5.21 13.33
CA TRP A 143 -19.84 -6.52 12.74
C TRP A 143 -21.07 -6.47 11.83
N GLU A 144 -22.04 -5.59 12.10
CA GLU A 144 -23.24 -5.42 11.26
C GLU A 144 -22.95 -4.81 9.87
N ILE A 145 -21.89 -4.00 9.74
CA ILE A 145 -21.54 -3.40 8.43
C ILE A 145 -20.69 -4.33 7.58
N LEU A 146 -20.12 -5.40 8.13
CA LEU A 146 -19.27 -6.29 7.35
C LEU A 146 -20.08 -7.13 6.37
N HIS A 147 -19.47 -7.43 5.22
CA HIS A 147 -20.03 -8.43 4.33
C HIS A 147 -20.07 -9.79 5.03
N PRO A 148 -21.15 -10.60 4.92
CA PRO A 148 -21.31 -11.83 5.70
C PRO A 148 -20.15 -12.82 5.61
N GLU A 149 -19.58 -12.98 4.40
CA GLU A 149 -18.41 -13.84 4.18
C GLU A 149 -17.16 -13.35 4.93
N ASP A 150 -16.98 -12.02 4.97
CA ASP A 150 -15.78 -11.42 5.56
C ASP A 150 -15.89 -11.35 7.09
N ALA A 151 -17.11 -11.22 7.63
CA ALA A 151 -17.38 -11.30 9.06
C ALA A 151 -16.97 -12.67 9.65
N ILE A 152 -17.29 -13.75 8.94
CA ILE A 152 -16.89 -15.12 9.32
C ILE A 152 -15.36 -15.21 9.34
N TRP A 153 -14.70 -14.79 8.26
CA TRP A 153 -13.24 -14.84 8.13
C TRP A 153 -12.50 -14.02 9.20
N LEU A 154 -12.95 -12.80 9.47
CA LEU A 154 -12.36 -11.91 10.48
C LEU A 154 -12.46 -12.50 11.89
N ASN A 155 -13.64 -13.00 12.26
CA ASN A 155 -13.92 -13.49 13.60
C ASN A 155 -13.31 -14.88 13.85
N GLU A 156 -13.42 -15.80 12.91
CA GLU A 156 -13.04 -17.20 13.13
C GLU A 156 -11.54 -17.44 13.03
N GLY A 157 -10.82 -16.67 12.19
CA GLY A 157 -9.40 -16.87 11.89
C GLY A 157 -8.52 -15.68 12.27
N SER A 158 -8.71 -14.56 11.57
CA SER A 158 -7.75 -13.44 11.55
C SER A 158 -7.52 -12.81 12.91
N LEU A 159 -8.58 -12.59 13.70
CA LEU A 159 -8.44 -12.01 15.03
C LEU A 159 -7.71 -12.95 16.01
N LYS A 160 -8.02 -14.25 15.97
CA LYS A 160 -7.33 -15.25 16.81
C LYS A 160 -5.84 -15.33 16.48
N GLU A 161 -5.51 -15.27 15.20
CA GLU A 161 -4.12 -15.32 14.74
C GLU A 161 -3.34 -14.06 15.15
N LEU A 162 -3.98 -12.88 15.10
CA LEU A 162 -3.41 -11.64 15.61
C LEU A 162 -3.14 -11.73 17.12
N VAL A 163 -4.08 -12.26 17.90
CA VAL A 163 -3.90 -12.48 19.35
C VAL A 163 -2.79 -13.47 19.65
N ALA A 164 -2.69 -14.56 18.90
CA ALA A 164 -1.67 -15.58 19.12
C ALA A 164 -0.26 -15.14 18.71
N SER A 165 -0.12 -14.42 17.59
CA SER A 165 1.18 -14.05 17.02
C SER A 165 1.70 -12.69 17.47
N THR A 166 0.83 -11.80 17.95
CA THR A 166 1.08 -10.38 18.28
C THR A 166 1.72 -9.55 17.16
N ALA A 167 1.92 -10.13 15.98
CA ALA A 167 2.56 -9.51 14.83
C ALA A 167 1.57 -8.60 14.08
N PRO A 168 2.01 -7.45 13.56
CA PRO A 168 1.18 -6.59 12.72
C PRO A 168 0.63 -7.33 11.49
N ARG A 169 -0.61 -7.03 11.11
CA ARG A 169 -1.30 -7.64 9.97
C ARG A 169 -1.98 -6.58 9.09
N VAL A 170 -2.28 -6.98 7.87
CA VAL A 170 -3.11 -6.22 6.94
C VAL A 170 -4.31 -7.08 6.57
N TRP A 171 -5.50 -6.51 6.66
CA TRP A 171 -6.76 -7.17 6.34
C TRP A 171 -7.47 -6.41 5.23
N ASP A 172 -7.86 -7.13 4.18
CA ASP A 172 -8.73 -6.63 3.11
C ASP A 172 -10.12 -7.23 3.31
N PHE A 173 -11.14 -6.41 3.51
CA PHE A 173 -12.51 -6.88 3.69
C PHE A 173 -13.53 -5.91 3.08
N ARG A 174 -14.76 -6.39 2.89
CA ARG A 174 -15.87 -5.61 2.38
C ARG A 174 -16.77 -5.13 3.51
N ILE A 175 -17.23 -3.90 3.37
CA ILE A 175 -18.33 -3.34 4.16
C ILE A 175 -19.53 -3.07 3.25
N ILE A 176 -20.72 -3.10 3.83
CA ILE A 176 -22.00 -2.75 3.22
C ILE A 176 -22.45 -1.43 3.84
N LEU A 177 -22.54 -0.40 3.02
CA LEU A 177 -23.03 0.92 3.43
C LEU A 177 -24.54 0.90 3.66
N PRO A 178 -25.10 1.92 4.35
CA PRO A 178 -26.54 2.04 4.55
C PRO A 178 -27.39 2.07 3.26
N ASP A 179 -26.80 2.49 2.15
CA ASP A 179 -27.44 2.50 0.82
C ASP A 179 -27.29 1.18 0.05
N GLY A 180 -26.67 0.17 0.66
CA GLY A 180 -26.42 -1.15 0.08
C GLY A 180 -25.16 -1.24 -0.78
N GLN A 181 -24.42 -0.15 -0.99
CA GLN A 181 -23.17 -0.19 -1.75
C GLN A 181 -22.09 -0.94 -0.98
N ILE A 182 -21.27 -1.71 -1.71
CA ILE A 182 -20.12 -2.41 -1.15
C ILE A 182 -18.86 -1.56 -1.30
N ARG A 183 -18.15 -1.33 -0.19
CA ARG A 183 -16.79 -0.76 -0.21
C ARG A 183 -15.76 -1.80 0.19
N TRP A 184 -14.60 -1.77 -0.49
CA TRP A 184 -13.42 -2.51 -0.09
C TRP A 184 -12.56 -1.69 0.85
N ILE A 185 -12.23 -2.27 1.97
CA ILE A 185 -11.51 -1.66 3.07
C ILE A 185 -10.20 -2.41 3.28
N GLU A 186 -9.09 -1.68 3.33
CA GLU A 186 -7.80 -2.19 3.81
C GLU A 186 -7.59 -1.66 5.23
N SER A 187 -7.40 -2.56 6.19
CA SER A 187 -7.12 -2.23 7.58
C SER A 187 -5.79 -2.82 8.01
N ARG A 188 -4.88 -1.95 8.47
CA ARG A 188 -3.58 -2.33 9.03
C ARG A 188 -3.71 -2.34 10.54
N VAL A 189 -3.36 -3.45 11.17
CA VAL A 189 -3.69 -3.71 12.58
C VAL A 189 -2.45 -4.16 13.34
N ALA A 190 -2.28 -3.66 14.55
CA ALA A 190 -1.19 -4.02 15.44
C ALA A 190 -1.68 -4.22 16.88
N MET A 191 -1.01 -5.11 17.60
CA MET A 191 -1.26 -5.38 19.02
C MET A 191 -0.42 -4.46 19.90
N LEU A 192 -1.01 -3.87 20.92
CA LEU A 192 -0.30 -3.24 22.02
C LEU A 192 -0.34 -4.16 23.24
N LEU A 193 0.83 -4.37 23.83
CA LEU A 193 1.05 -5.24 24.99
C LEU A 193 1.29 -4.38 26.23
N ASP A 194 0.92 -4.90 27.40
CA ASP A 194 1.33 -4.31 28.69
C ASP A 194 2.78 -4.68 29.08
N ASP A 195 3.25 -4.15 30.21
CA ASP A 195 4.59 -4.41 30.74
C ASP A 195 4.85 -5.90 31.07
N ALA A 196 3.79 -6.70 31.20
CA ALA A 196 3.86 -8.14 31.41
C ALA A 196 3.78 -8.94 30.09
N GLY A 197 3.75 -8.27 28.94
CA GLY A 197 3.66 -8.88 27.61
C GLY A 197 2.26 -9.37 27.24
N ARG A 198 1.21 -8.95 27.96
CA ARG A 198 -0.18 -9.37 27.71
C ARG A 198 -0.85 -8.42 26.70
N PRO A 199 -1.61 -8.95 25.73
CA PRO A 199 -2.42 -8.13 24.83
C PRO A 199 -3.43 -7.27 25.60
N VAL A 200 -3.36 -5.95 25.45
CA VAL A 200 -4.30 -5.01 26.10
C VAL A 200 -5.13 -4.20 25.12
N ARG A 201 -4.56 -3.82 23.98
CA ARG A 201 -5.26 -3.01 22.97
C ARG A 201 -4.91 -3.49 21.57
N VAL A 202 -5.85 -3.34 20.66
CA VAL A 202 -5.64 -3.48 19.22
C VAL A 202 -5.79 -2.11 18.61
N VAL A 203 -4.80 -1.66 17.85
CA VAL A 203 -4.85 -0.39 17.11
C VAL A 203 -4.83 -0.67 15.63
N GLY A 204 -5.53 0.15 14.86
CA GLY A 204 -5.50 0.02 13.41
C GLY A 204 -5.70 1.32 12.66
N THR A 205 -5.30 1.29 11.41
CA THR A 205 -5.57 2.32 10.42
C THR A 205 -6.31 1.71 9.24
N THR A 206 -7.30 2.42 8.74
CA THR A 206 -8.24 1.92 7.76
C THR A 206 -8.42 2.92 6.62
N ILE A 207 -8.38 2.42 5.39
CA ILE A 207 -8.55 3.21 4.16
C ILE A 207 -9.53 2.52 3.20
N ASP A 208 -10.24 3.33 2.41
CA ASP A 208 -11.07 2.86 1.32
C ASP A 208 -10.20 2.56 0.09
N VAL A 209 -10.17 1.30 -0.33
CA VAL A 209 -9.44 0.82 -1.51
C VAL A 209 -10.38 0.40 -2.65
N SER A 210 -11.66 0.78 -2.59
CA SER A 210 -12.68 0.43 -3.59
C SER A 210 -12.30 0.88 -4.99
N ALA A 211 -11.90 2.15 -5.16
CA ALA A 211 -11.51 2.68 -6.46
C ALA A 211 -10.31 1.91 -7.05
N ARG A 212 -9.33 1.58 -6.21
CA ARG A 212 -8.16 0.77 -6.60
C ARG A 212 -8.56 -0.63 -7.03
N LYS A 213 -9.31 -1.36 -6.21
CA LYS A 213 -9.79 -2.73 -6.52
C LYS A 213 -10.69 -2.76 -7.76
N GLN A 214 -11.53 -1.74 -7.96
CA GLN A 214 -12.38 -1.62 -9.15
C GLN A 214 -11.54 -1.39 -10.41
N ALA A 215 -10.52 -0.52 -10.34
CA ALA A 215 -9.60 -0.28 -11.45
C ALA A 215 -8.79 -1.53 -11.80
N GLU A 216 -8.27 -2.24 -10.79
CA GLU A 216 -7.56 -3.52 -10.95
C GLU A 216 -8.45 -4.56 -11.63
N ARG A 217 -9.68 -4.78 -11.14
CA ARG A 217 -10.63 -5.73 -11.75
C ARG A 217 -11.04 -5.34 -13.17
N ALA A 218 -11.26 -4.06 -13.42
CA ALA A 218 -11.59 -3.57 -14.76
C ALA A 218 -10.42 -3.77 -15.73
N LEU A 219 -9.18 -3.59 -15.26
CA LEU A 219 -7.98 -3.87 -16.05
C LEU A 219 -7.86 -5.37 -16.34
N GLU A 220 -7.97 -6.23 -15.31
CA GLU A 220 -7.95 -7.69 -15.45
C GLU A 220 -9.01 -8.18 -16.43
N SER A 221 -10.26 -7.71 -16.29
CA SER A 221 -11.35 -8.08 -17.19
C SER A 221 -11.09 -7.64 -18.64
N ARG A 222 -10.53 -6.44 -18.86
CA ARG A 222 -10.17 -5.97 -20.21
C ARG A 222 -9.01 -6.78 -20.79
N LEU A 223 -7.98 -7.10 -19.99
CA LEU A 223 -6.86 -7.93 -20.43
C LEU A 223 -7.34 -9.35 -20.78
N GLN A 224 -8.23 -9.93 -19.95
CA GLN A 224 -8.83 -11.22 -20.22
C GLN A 224 -9.62 -11.21 -21.52
N LEU A 225 -10.46 -10.20 -21.74
CA LEU A 225 -11.22 -10.05 -22.99
C LEU A 225 -10.30 -9.92 -24.22
N LEU A 226 -9.19 -9.17 -24.11
CA LEU A 226 -8.22 -9.04 -25.20
C LEU A 226 -7.51 -10.38 -25.48
N ASN A 227 -7.12 -11.11 -24.45
CA ASN A 227 -6.50 -12.43 -24.58
C ASN A 227 -7.48 -13.44 -25.22
N ASP A 228 -8.75 -13.44 -24.78
CA ASP A 228 -9.78 -14.29 -25.35
C ASP A 228 -10.08 -13.92 -26.80
N ALA A 229 -10.14 -12.64 -27.15
CA ALA A 229 -10.33 -12.18 -28.52
C ALA A 229 -9.17 -12.61 -29.43
N ALA A 230 -7.92 -12.44 -28.98
CA ALA A 230 -6.73 -12.88 -29.72
C ALA A 230 -6.73 -14.40 -29.93
N ARG A 231 -7.08 -15.16 -28.89
CA ARG A 231 -7.22 -16.62 -28.95
C ARG A 231 -8.31 -17.07 -29.91
N ILE A 232 -9.51 -16.50 -29.81
CA ILE A 232 -10.65 -16.86 -30.68
C ILE A 232 -10.33 -16.56 -32.15
N ALA A 233 -9.65 -15.44 -32.39
CA ALA A 233 -9.24 -15.04 -33.74
C ALA A 233 -7.98 -15.77 -34.24
N GLY A 234 -7.29 -16.55 -33.39
CA GLY A 234 -6.06 -17.25 -33.73
C GLY A 234 -4.87 -16.34 -34.02
N PHE A 235 -4.83 -15.16 -33.38
CA PHE A 235 -3.74 -14.21 -33.50
C PHE A 235 -2.72 -14.40 -32.37
N GLY A 236 -1.55 -14.92 -32.72
CA GLY A 236 -0.37 -14.81 -31.88
C GLY A 236 0.23 -13.40 -31.98
N ALA A 237 0.76 -12.87 -30.90
CA ALA A 237 1.50 -11.61 -30.87
C ALA A 237 2.91 -11.84 -30.36
N TRP A 238 3.84 -11.03 -30.85
CA TRP A 238 5.15 -10.87 -30.24
C TRP A 238 5.58 -9.40 -30.27
N ARG A 239 6.35 -9.00 -29.26
CA ARG A 239 6.91 -7.66 -29.10
C ARG A 239 8.38 -7.77 -28.73
N TRP A 240 9.20 -7.01 -29.44
CA TRP A 240 10.61 -6.90 -29.13
C TRP A 240 10.94 -5.51 -28.59
N LEU A 241 11.50 -5.49 -27.38
CA LEU A 241 12.06 -4.32 -26.73
C LEU A 241 13.57 -4.29 -27.01
N ARG A 242 13.95 -3.60 -28.10
CA ARG A 242 15.30 -3.66 -28.67
C ARG A 242 16.42 -3.29 -27.69
N ALA A 243 16.18 -2.32 -26.81
CA ALA A 243 17.20 -1.84 -25.88
C ALA A 243 17.58 -2.87 -24.79
N GLN A 244 16.61 -3.69 -24.36
CA GLN A 244 16.85 -4.76 -23.39
C GLN A 244 17.13 -6.11 -24.06
N ASP A 245 17.02 -6.17 -25.39
CA ASP A 245 16.88 -7.42 -26.15
C ASP A 245 15.86 -8.38 -25.53
N GLU A 246 14.74 -7.84 -25.06
CA GLU A 246 13.67 -8.60 -24.43
C GLU A 246 12.55 -8.85 -25.45
N LEU A 247 12.26 -10.12 -25.67
CA LEU A 247 11.16 -10.57 -26.48
C LEU A 247 10.02 -11.07 -25.60
N ILE A 248 8.84 -10.52 -25.85
CA ILE A 248 7.59 -10.92 -25.21
C ILE A 248 6.75 -11.60 -26.28
N VAL A 249 6.38 -12.86 -26.08
CA VAL A 249 5.45 -13.59 -26.94
C VAL A 249 4.15 -13.89 -26.19
N SER A 250 3.03 -13.87 -26.89
CA SER A 250 1.73 -14.25 -26.33
C SER A 250 1.56 -15.77 -26.28
N ASP A 251 0.68 -16.26 -25.40
CA ASP A 251 0.29 -17.67 -25.35
C ASP A 251 -0.22 -18.20 -26.69
N GLU A 252 -0.94 -17.38 -27.45
CA GLU A 252 -1.46 -17.78 -28.75
C GLU A 252 -0.36 -17.89 -29.80
N TRP A 253 0.72 -17.11 -29.68
CA TRP A 253 1.93 -17.31 -30.49
C TRP A 253 2.55 -18.68 -30.17
N CYS A 254 2.70 -19.02 -28.90
CA CYS A 254 3.20 -20.34 -28.49
C CYS A 254 2.34 -21.47 -29.07
N ARG A 255 1.01 -21.36 -29.03
CA ARG A 255 0.11 -22.34 -29.67
C ARG A 255 0.24 -22.38 -31.19
N LEU A 256 0.33 -21.23 -31.85
CA LEU A 256 0.46 -21.13 -33.30
C LEU A 256 1.74 -21.81 -33.79
N PHE A 257 2.82 -21.71 -33.03
CA PHE A 257 4.15 -22.28 -33.33
C PHE A 257 4.43 -23.62 -32.62
N GLY A 258 3.47 -24.15 -31.84
CA GLY A 258 3.61 -25.43 -31.13
C GLY A 258 4.64 -25.43 -29.99
N VAL A 259 5.04 -24.25 -29.51
CA VAL A 259 6.07 -24.07 -28.48
C VAL A 259 5.44 -24.12 -27.09
N ASP A 260 6.09 -24.81 -26.14
CA ASP A 260 5.72 -24.75 -24.73
C ASP A 260 6.02 -23.34 -24.18
N PRO A 261 5.07 -22.63 -23.53
CA PRO A 261 5.32 -21.34 -22.90
C PRO A 261 6.56 -21.30 -22.00
N ALA A 262 6.94 -22.40 -21.34
CA ALA A 262 8.16 -22.46 -20.53
C ALA A 262 9.46 -22.34 -21.35
N GLY A 263 9.43 -22.80 -22.61
CA GLY A 263 10.53 -22.75 -23.57
C GLY A 263 10.34 -21.68 -24.65
N ALA A 264 9.44 -20.72 -24.44
CA ALA A 264 9.19 -19.64 -25.38
C ALA A 264 10.44 -18.75 -25.56
N PRO A 265 10.70 -18.25 -26.78
CA PRO A 265 11.85 -17.40 -27.05
C PRO A 265 11.76 -16.10 -26.23
N ARG A 266 12.90 -15.70 -25.65
CA ARG A 266 13.05 -14.47 -24.85
C ARG A 266 13.95 -13.44 -25.49
N HIS A 267 14.69 -13.82 -26.51
CA HIS A 267 15.55 -12.93 -27.29
C HIS A 267 15.14 -12.96 -28.77
N PHE A 268 15.33 -11.83 -29.47
CA PHE A 268 14.83 -11.73 -30.85
C PHE A 268 15.48 -12.74 -31.81
N VAL A 269 16.76 -13.06 -31.59
CA VAL A 269 17.50 -14.06 -32.39
C VAL A 269 16.88 -15.46 -32.30
N GLU A 270 16.23 -15.80 -31.18
CA GLU A 270 15.60 -17.10 -30.97
C GLU A 270 14.34 -17.27 -31.84
N LEU A 271 13.63 -16.19 -32.19
CA LEU A 271 12.49 -16.27 -33.11
C LEU A 271 12.85 -16.83 -34.48
N SER A 272 14.04 -16.50 -34.98
CA SER A 272 14.49 -16.96 -36.31
C SER A 272 14.61 -18.49 -36.36
N GLN A 273 14.76 -19.18 -35.22
CA GLN A 273 14.80 -20.64 -35.16
C GLN A 273 13.44 -21.27 -35.51
N HIS A 274 12.34 -20.56 -35.26
CA HIS A 274 10.97 -21.00 -35.56
C HIS A 274 10.50 -20.64 -36.97
N ILE A 275 11.42 -20.19 -37.84
CA ILE A 275 11.17 -19.86 -39.24
C ILE A 275 11.96 -20.83 -40.11
N HIS A 276 11.36 -21.31 -41.20
CA HIS A 276 12.03 -22.15 -42.19
C HIS A 276 13.30 -21.47 -42.73
N SER A 277 14.38 -22.22 -42.92
CA SER A 277 15.72 -21.69 -43.26
C SER A 277 15.71 -20.71 -44.43
N ASP A 278 15.00 -21.05 -45.50
CA ASP A 278 14.93 -20.26 -46.73
C ASP A 278 14.22 -18.91 -46.55
N ASP A 279 13.31 -18.81 -45.58
CA ASP A 279 12.47 -17.63 -45.39
C ASP A 279 13.08 -16.66 -44.35
N ARG A 280 14.07 -17.10 -43.57
CA ARG A 280 14.71 -16.32 -42.49
C ARG A 280 15.28 -15.00 -42.98
N ALA A 281 16.11 -15.05 -44.02
CA ALA A 281 16.81 -13.87 -44.54
C ALA A 281 15.82 -12.82 -45.08
N ALA A 282 14.77 -13.26 -45.78
CA ALA A 282 13.75 -12.36 -46.32
C ALA A 282 12.93 -11.70 -45.20
N ARG A 283 12.50 -12.47 -44.20
CA ARG A 283 11.76 -11.94 -43.05
C ARG A 283 12.60 -10.95 -42.24
N GLU A 284 13.86 -11.28 -41.97
CA GLU A 284 14.78 -10.39 -41.25
C GLU A 284 15.01 -9.07 -42.01
N ALA A 285 15.15 -9.13 -43.33
CA ALA A 285 15.26 -7.92 -44.15
C ALA A 285 14.02 -7.03 -44.04
N SER A 286 12.80 -7.60 -44.10
CA SER A 286 11.55 -6.83 -43.92
C SER A 286 11.41 -6.22 -42.52
N VAL A 287 11.80 -6.96 -41.48
CA VAL A 287 11.78 -6.45 -40.09
C VAL A 287 12.78 -5.31 -39.93
N ASN A 288 14.00 -5.45 -40.47
CA ASN A 288 15.02 -4.41 -40.42
C ASN A 288 14.59 -3.15 -41.20
N ASP A 289 13.99 -3.31 -42.37
CA ASP A 289 13.44 -2.21 -43.15
C ASP A 289 12.36 -1.44 -42.36
N ALA A 290 11.44 -2.17 -41.71
CA ALA A 290 10.42 -1.58 -40.86
C ALA A 290 11.03 -0.79 -39.69
N LEU A 291 12.08 -1.30 -39.06
CA LEU A 291 12.80 -0.62 -37.98
C LEU A 291 13.51 0.64 -38.46
N THR A 292 14.17 0.59 -39.61
CA THR A 292 14.86 1.74 -40.22
C THR A 292 13.89 2.84 -40.60
N HIS A 293 12.76 2.48 -41.23
CA HIS A 293 11.79 3.43 -41.74
C HIS A 293 10.64 3.76 -40.78
N ARG A 294 10.58 3.09 -39.62
CA ARG A 294 9.50 3.21 -38.61
C ARG A 294 8.12 2.95 -39.22
N ALA A 295 8.06 1.95 -40.09
CA ALA A 295 6.92 1.65 -40.93
C ALA A 295 6.19 0.39 -40.44
N ASP A 296 5.05 0.16 -41.07
CA ASP A 296 4.31 -1.09 -40.95
C ASP A 296 4.83 -2.05 -42.01
N TYR A 297 4.88 -3.34 -41.70
CA TYR A 297 5.32 -4.38 -42.62
C TYR A 297 4.37 -5.57 -42.57
N ARG A 298 4.41 -6.35 -43.65
CA ARG A 298 3.68 -7.61 -43.77
C ARG A 298 4.55 -8.61 -44.48
N VAL A 299 4.69 -9.79 -43.90
CA VAL A 299 5.43 -10.92 -44.47
C VAL A 299 4.60 -12.19 -44.40
N LEU A 300 4.83 -13.07 -45.37
CA LEU A 300 4.30 -14.42 -45.41
C LEU A 300 5.51 -15.36 -45.41
N TYR A 301 5.57 -16.27 -44.45
CA TYR A 301 6.66 -17.23 -44.32
C TYR A 301 6.19 -18.58 -43.81
N ARG A 302 7.02 -19.60 -43.96
CA ARG A 302 6.84 -20.93 -43.38
C ARG A 302 7.37 -20.93 -41.95
N ALA A 303 6.45 -21.04 -40.99
CA ALA A 303 6.76 -21.25 -39.59
C ALA A 303 7.10 -22.72 -39.35
N LEU A 304 8.24 -22.98 -38.72
CA LEU A 304 8.72 -24.32 -38.36
C LEU A 304 8.12 -24.75 -37.02
N LEU A 305 7.56 -25.96 -36.98
CA LEU A 305 6.97 -26.58 -35.80
C LEU A 305 7.97 -27.57 -35.16
N PRO A 306 7.79 -27.96 -33.87
CA PRO A 306 8.72 -28.85 -33.18
C PRO A 306 8.83 -30.28 -33.76
N ASP A 307 7.86 -30.68 -34.60
CA ASP A 307 7.83 -31.99 -35.28
C ASP A 307 8.50 -31.95 -36.67
N ASP A 308 9.30 -30.92 -36.94
CA ASP A 308 9.96 -30.61 -38.23
C ASP A 308 8.99 -30.36 -39.40
N THR A 309 7.68 -30.27 -39.14
CA THR A 309 6.70 -29.80 -40.13
C THR A 309 6.63 -28.27 -40.15
N TRP A 310 5.97 -27.71 -41.16
CA TRP A 310 5.80 -26.27 -41.26
C TRP A 310 4.37 -25.89 -41.60
N ARG A 311 4.00 -24.65 -41.27
CA ARG A 311 2.75 -24.01 -41.67
C ARG A 311 2.99 -22.60 -42.20
N LEU A 312 2.13 -22.15 -43.10
CA LEU A 312 2.20 -20.76 -43.57
C LEU A 312 1.63 -19.81 -42.51
N VAL A 313 2.41 -18.80 -42.18
CA VAL A 313 2.05 -17.74 -41.22
C VAL A 313 2.15 -16.39 -41.92
N VAL A 314 1.10 -15.59 -41.75
CA VAL A 314 1.14 -14.16 -42.07
C VAL A 314 1.50 -13.42 -40.81
N GLU A 315 2.56 -12.62 -40.89
CA GLU A 315 2.96 -11.70 -39.85
C GLU A 315 2.75 -10.26 -40.34
N GLN A 316 2.08 -9.47 -39.52
CA GLN A 316 1.91 -8.03 -39.71
C GLN A 316 2.43 -7.32 -38.49
N GLY A 317 3.41 -6.44 -38.68
CA GLY A 317 4.00 -5.72 -37.57
C GLY A 317 4.28 -4.28 -37.90
N TYR A 318 4.66 -3.54 -36.87
CA TYR A 318 5.04 -2.15 -37.01
C TYR A 318 6.16 -1.83 -36.02
N ALA A 319 7.03 -0.90 -36.42
CA ALA A 319 8.06 -0.34 -35.56
C ALA A 319 7.67 1.08 -35.12
N ARG A 320 7.77 1.36 -33.81
CA ARG A 320 7.52 2.70 -33.24
C ARG A 320 8.54 3.02 -32.17
N VAL A 321 8.68 4.32 -31.88
CA VAL A 321 9.52 4.82 -30.79
C VAL A 321 8.78 4.66 -29.47
N ALA A 322 9.48 4.30 -28.41
CA ALA A 322 8.93 4.20 -27.06
C ALA A 322 8.38 5.56 -26.60
N PRO A 323 7.31 5.60 -25.77
CA PRO A 323 6.74 6.86 -25.27
C PRO A 323 7.73 7.74 -24.46
N HIS A 324 8.83 7.18 -23.97
CA HIS A 324 9.76 7.83 -23.02
C HIS A 324 11.25 7.74 -23.40
N GLY A 325 11.60 7.51 -24.68
CA GLY A 325 13.01 7.45 -25.11
C GLY A 325 13.20 7.34 -26.62
N GLU A 326 14.46 7.24 -27.07
CA GLU A 326 14.83 6.98 -28.47
C GLU A 326 14.71 5.49 -28.86
N ASP A 327 14.39 4.62 -27.91
CA ASP A 327 14.32 3.19 -28.11
C ASP A 327 13.15 2.79 -29.01
N VAL A 328 13.47 2.07 -30.08
CA VAL A 328 12.47 1.52 -31.00
C VAL A 328 12.03 0.16 -30.48
N TRP A 329 10.72 -0.03 -30.35
CA TRP A 329 10.12 -1.34 -30.13
C TRP A 329 9.36 -1.75 -31.39
N LEU A 330 9.26 -3.06 -31.58
CA LEU A 330 8.52 -3.64 -32.69
C LEU A 330 7.46 -4.57 -32.14
N THR A 331 6.26 -4.53 -32.71
CA THR A 331 5.18 -5.47 -32.38
C THR A 331 4.62 -6.03 -33.65
N ALA A 332 4.41 -7.34 -33.64
CA ALA A 332 3.79 -8.02 -34.75
C ALA A 332 2.72 -8.99 -34.26
N LEU A 333 1.72 -9.18 -35.12
CA LEU A 333 0.68 -10.17 -35.02
C LEU A 333 0.93 -11.23 -36.08
N CYS A 334 0.89 -12.48 -35.65
CA CYS A 334 1.01 -13.69 -36.46
C CYS A 334 -0.34 -14.40 -36.48
N ARG A 335 -0.76 -14.88 -37.64
CA ARG A 335 -1.85 -15.85 -37.76
C ARG A 335 -1.55 -16.86 -38.84
N ALA A 336 -2.22 -18.01 -38.80
CA ALA A 336 -2.20 -18.94 -39.91
C ALA A 336 -2.66 -18.23 -41.20
N ALA A 337 -1.96 -18.50 -42.30
CA ALA A 337 -2.32 -17.97 -43.60
C ALA A 337 -3.66 -18.57 -44.08
N GLN A 338 -4.48 -17.74 -44.71
CA GLN A 338 -5.72 -18.14 -45.37
C GLN A 338 -5.51 -18.10 -46.90
N PRO A 339 -6.34 -18.78 -47.70
CA PRO A 339 -6.19 -18.82 -49.15
C PRO A 339 -6.08 -17.42 -49.81
N ALA A 340 -6.82 -16.44 -49.28
CA ALA A 340 -6.78 -15.06 -49.78
C ALA A 340 -5.41 -14.37 -49.60
N ASP A 341 -4.62 -14.78 -48.61
CA ASP A 341 -3.29 -14.22 -48.37
C ASP A 341 -2.28 -14.67 -49.43
N MET A 342 -2.48 -15.87 -50.01
CA MET A 342 -1.63 -16.41 -51.06
C MET A 342 -1.83 -15.66 -52.38
N THR A 343 -3.07 -15.29 -52.69
CA THR A 343 -3.39 -14.45 -53.86
C THR A 343 -2.85 -13.03 -53.76
N ALA A 344 -2.84 -12.45 -52.55
CA ALA A 344 -2.34 -11.09 -52.34
C ALA A 344 -0.80 -11.02 -52.44
N ALA A 345 -0.08 -12.05 -51.95
CA ALA A 345 1.38 -12.13 -52.06
C ALA A 345 1.85 -12.21 -53.53
N ALA A 346 1.10 -12.90 -54.39
CA ALA A 346 1.40 -13.00 -55.81
C ALA A 346 1.25 -11.68 -56.59
N THR A 347 0.53 -10.69 -56.05
CA THR A 347 0.28 -9.38 -56.71
C THR A 347 1.22 -8.27 -56.25
N THR A 348 1.82 -8.36 -55.06
CA THR A 348 2.74 -7.34 -54.49
C THR A 348 4.22 -7.53 -54.86
N GLY A 349 4.56 -8.50 -55.72
CA GLY A 349 5.94 -8.72 -56.16
C GLY A 349 6.82 -9.45 -55.13
N ALA A 350 6.24 -10.01 -54.07
CA ALA A 350 6.90 -11.06 -53.31
C ALA A 350 6.91 -12.32 -54.19
N GLN A 351 8.09 -12.84 -54.54
CA GLN A 351 8.20 -14.01 -55.42
C GLN A 351 7.35 -15.18 -54.89
N PRO A 352 6.53 -15.83 -55.74
CA PRO A 352 5.81 -17.02 -55.34
C PRO A 352 6.81 -18.16 -55.08
N VAL A 353 6.62 -18.86 -53.96
CA VAL A 353 7.31 -20.11 -53.63
C VAL A 353 6.95 -21.14 -54.70
N ALA A 354 7.96 -21.74 -55.33
CA ALA A 354 7.78 -22.80 -56.31
C ALA A 354 7.09 -24.02 -55.65
N GLU A 355 5.97 -24.45 -56.22
CA GLU A 355 5.34 -25.73 -55.93
C GLU A 355 6.26 -26.85 -56.44
N GLU A 356 6.90 -27.59 -55.52
CA GLU A 356 7.47 -28.89 -55.87
C GLU A 356 6.58 -29.98 -55.25
N ALA A 357 5.76 -30.57 -56.13
CA ALA A 357 4.88 -31.69 -55.80
C ALA A 357 5.73 -32.88 -55.33
N ALA A 358 5.38 -33.44 -54.17
CA ALA A 358 5.90 -34.71 -53.70
C ALA A 358 5.49 -35.85 -54.64
N ALA A 359 6.31 -36.13 -55.66
CA ALA A 359 6.24 -37.33 -56.47
C ALA A 359 7.04 -38.45 -55.78
N THR A 360 6.43 -39.12 -54.81
CA THR A 360 6.96 -40.42 -54.34
C THR A 360 6.57 -41.50 -55.35
N GLY A 361 7.53 -41.87 -56.19
CA GLY A 361 7.42 -43.01 -57.09
C GLY A 361 7.23 -44.31 -56.31
N SER A 362 6.10 -44.98 -56.55
CA SER A 362 5.91 -46.39 -56.21
C SER A 362 6.25 -47.24 -57.44
N ALA A 363 7.33 -48.00 -57.35
CA ALA A 363 7.72 -49.01 -58.32
C ALA A 363 7.13 -50.39 -57.92
N PRO A 364 6.99 -51.34 -58.85
CA PRO A 364 5.93 -52.35 -58.84
C PRO A 364 6.32 -53.63 -58.10
N PHE A 365 5.35 -54.24 -57.40
CA PHE A 365 5.47 -55.63 -56.94
C PHE A 365 5.07 -56.58 -58.07
N GLY A 366 6.03 -57.42 -58.45
CA GLY A 366 5.89 -58.47 -59.46
C GLY A 366 5.00 -59.62 -59.01
N ILE A 367 4.30 -60.16 -59.99
CA ILE A 367 3.52 -61.39 -59.97
C ILE A 367 4.49 -62.58 -59.95
N GLY A 368 4.30 -63.49 -59.00
CA GLY A 368 4.94 -64.81 -58.99
C GLY A 368 3.91 -65.88 -58.62
N ALA A 369 3.38 -66.55 -59.64
CA ALA A 369 2.72 -67.85 -59.51
C ALA A 369 3.63 -68.88 -60.21
N GLY A 370 3.96 -69.95 -59.51
CA GLY A 370 4.82 -71.04 -59.96
C GLY A 370 5.19 -71.94 -58.79
#